data_AF-A0A2Z5GCL9-F1
#
_entry.id   AF-A0A2Z5GCL9-F1
#
_cell.length_a   1.000
_cell.length_b   1.000
_cell.length_c   1.000
_cell.angle_alpha   90.00
_cell.angle_beta   90.00
_cell.angle_gamma   90.00
#
_symmetry.space_group_name_H-M   'P 1'
#
loop_
_entity.id
_entity.type
_entity.pdbx_description
1 polymer ?
#
loop_
_entity_poly.entity_id
_entity_poly.type
_entity_poly.pdbx_seq_one_letter_code
_entity_poly.pdbx_strand_id
1 'polypeptide(L)'
;AEVACLAAVFKIQLRTGCFCNPGACQWFLQLSNSDIRNQYDSGHICSDYNDLIDGLPTGAVRVSFGYMTRKQDVDKIINMIEECYLASPAERLQRMDIGKLPKALQHIPERFKPQLKEICIYPVKSCGAFKITDSWPLTTTGFLYDRGWMIVDASGMAITQKHQNRLCLIKPTIYSHKEIMELSFTDMKSVNVSLNIKKEPIDETSTFLCQSKICNDLVSGYDCGDEVAYWLSDCLGMPGLRLIKQSVERLSQLGATRDIALTNQAQFLLINRTSVRWLTEKISTEKEPLVHTVDRFRANLVIETQTPLEEIGFETLIIGDTEF
;
A
#
# COMPACT_ATOMS: atom_id res chain seq x y z
N ALA A 1 -14.10 20.93 -0.22
CA ALA A 1 -14.78 19.79 0.43
C ALA A 1 -14.69 19.88 1.96
N GLU A 2 -13.55 19.60 2.60
CA GLU A 2 -13.44 19.60 4.08
C GLU A 2 -13.84 20.95 4.69
N VAL A 3 -13.24 22.03 4.17
CA VAL A 3 -13.47 23.40 4.65
C VAL A 3 -14.93 23.80 4.50
N ALA A 4 -15.60 23.33 3.44
CA ALA A 4 -17.02 23.60 3.21
C ALA A 4 -17.91 22.88 4.25
N CYS A 5 -17.58 21.65 4.62
CA CYS A 5 -18.28 20.92 5.68
C CYS A 5 -18.15 21.62 7.04
N LEU A 6 -16.92 21.99 7.42
CA LEU A 6 -16.68 22.69 8.69
C LEU A 6 -17.34 24.06 8.70
N ALA A 7 -17.24 24.83 7.61
CA ALA A 7 -17.95 26.10 7.49
C ALA A 7 -19.46 25.94 7.67
N ALA A 8 -20.07 24.90 7.10
CA ALA A 8 -21.49 24.63 7.28
C ALA A 8 -21.86 24.35 8.74
N VAL A 9 -21.03 23.61 9.49
CA VAL A 9 -21.22 23.38 10.94
C VAL A 9 -21.22 24.70 11.72
N PHE A 10 -20.35 25.63 11.36
CA PHE A 10 -20.26 26.97 11.94
C PHE A 10 -21.29 27.97 11.35
N LYS A 11 -22.20 27.50 10.49
CA LYS A 11 -23.22 28.32 9.78
C LYS A 11 -22.60 29.42 8.91
N ILE A 12 -21.47 29.13 8.29
CA ILE A 12 -20.76 29.98 7.34
C ILE A 12 -20.96 29.41 5.93
N GLN A 13 -21.39 30.26 4.99
CA GLN A 13 -21.49 29.87 3.58
C GLN A 13 -20.22 30.28 2.84
N LEU A 14 -19.37 29.30 2.52
CA LEU A 14 -18.16 29.51 1.74
C LEU A 14 -18.27 28.92 0.34
N ARG A 15 -17.54 29.51 -0.60
CA ARG A 15 -17.25 28.89 -1.91
C ARG A 15 -15.83 28.33 -1.85
N THR A 16 -15.72 27.02 -1.96
CA THR A 16 -14.43 26.30 -2.02
C THR A 16 -14.24 25.74 -3.42
N GLY A 17 -13.01 25.78 -3.95
CA GLY A 17 -12.68 25.16 -5.23
C GLY A 17 -11.34 25.64 -5.78
N CYS A 18 -10.87 24.98 -6.84
CA CYS A 18 -9.72 25.44 -7.61
C CYS A 18 -10.05 26.73 -8.39
N PHE A 19 -9.03 27.55 -8.69
CA PHE A 19 -9.19 28.67 -9.62
C PHE A 19 -9.42 28.14 -11.04
N CYS A 20 -10.21 28.86 -11.85
CA CYS A 20 -10.48 28.43 -13.22
C CYS A 20 -9.22 28.36 -14.11
N ASN A 21 -8.12 29.00 -13.66
CA ASN A 21 -6.80 28.86 -14.26
C ASN A 21 -5.91 28.02 -13.31
N PRO A 22 -5.57 26.77 -13.67
CA PRO A 22 -4.74 25.92 -12.82
C PRO A 22 -3.32 26.47 -12.65
N GLY A 23 -2.83 27.32 -13.55
CA GLY A 23 -1.50 27.93 -13.45
C GLY A 23 -1.31 28.80 -12.19
N ALA A 24 -2.39 29.42 -11.70
CA ALA A 24 -2.32 30.19 -10.45
C ALA A 24 -2.14 29.26 -9.23
N CYS A 25 -2.90 28.17 -9.18
CA CYS A 25 -2.74 27.12 -8.16
C CYS A 25 -1.36 26.48 -8.26
N GLN A 26 -0.93 26.14 -9.46
CA GLN A 26 0.38 25.54 -9.73
C GLN A 26 1.52 26.41 -9.18
N TRP A 27 1.51 27.70 -9.51
CA TRP A 27 2.53 28.64 -9.06
C TRP A 27 2.50 28.82 -7.54
N PHE A 28 1.33 29.06 -6.96
CA PHE A 28 1.20 29.35 -5.53
C PHE A 28 1.52 28.15 -4.65
N LEU A 29 1.07 26.96 -5.05
CA LEU A 29 1.27 25.69 -4.33
C LEU A 29 2.59 25.00 -4.73
N GLN A 30 3.37 25.61 -5.62
CA GLN A 30 4.65 25.09 -6.12
C GLN A 30 4.52 23.68 -6.73
N LEU A 31 3.40 23.42 -7.42
CA LEU A 31 3.13 22.13 -8.05
C LEU A 31 3.96 21.97 -9.33
N SER A 32 4.50 20.77 -9.54
CA SER A 32 5.20 20.42 -10.77
C SER A 32 4.21 20.19 -11.93
N ASN A 33 4.71 20.20 -13.17
CA ASN A 33 3.88 19.84 -14.33
C ASN A 33 3.34 18.40 -14.24
N SER A 34 4.10 17.48 -13.62
CA SER A 34 3.64 16.13 -13.33
C SER A 34 2.50 16.11 -12.32
N ASP A 35 2.54 16.95 -11.28
CA ASP A 35 1.46 17.01 -10.29
C ASP A 35 0.16 17.49 -10.93
N ILE A 36 0.22 18.52 -11.78
CA ILE A 36 -0.96 19.02 -12.53
C ILE A 36 -1.51 17.93 -13.45
N ARG A 37 -0.64 17.14 -14.09
CA ARG A 37 -1.07 16.03 -14.95
C ARG A 37 -1.71 14.90 -14.14
N ASN A 38 -1.13 14.53 -13.00
CA ASN A 38 -1.69 13.54 -12.09
C ASN A 38 -3.06 13.98 -11.53
N GLN A 39 -3.23 15.27 -11.24
CA GLN A 39 -4.52 15.83 -10.83
C GLN A 39 -5.58 15.62 -11.92
N TYR A 40 -5.23 15.94 -13.17
CA TYR A 40 -6.11 15.71 -14.31
C TYR A 40 -6.44 14.22 -14.50
N ASP A 41 -5.43 13.34 -14.47
CA ASP A 41 -5.60 11.89 -14.65
C ASP A 41 -6.42 11.26 -13.51
N SER A 42 -6.38 11.86 -12.31
CA SER A 42 -7.23 11.49 -11.16
C SER A 42 -8.66 12.03 -11.27
N GLY A 43 -9.00 12.70 -12.36
CA GLY A 43 -10.34 13.24 -12.63
C GLY A 43 -10.61 14.58 -11.95
N HIS A 44 -9.58 15.35 -11.57
CA HIS A 44 -9.79 16.68 -10.99
C HIS A 44 -10.43 17.63 -11.99
N ILE A 45 -11.54 18.25 -11.57
CA ILE A 45 -12.19 19.29 -12.34
C ILE A 45 -12.52 20.49 -11.45
N CYS A 46 -12.69 21.65 -12.09
CA CYS A 46 -13.15 22.84 -11.39
C CYS A 46 -14.49 22.59 -10.68
N SER A 47 -14.57 22.97 -9.41
CA SER A 47 -15.74 22.79 -8.54
C SER A 47 -16.07 21.34 -8.15
N ASP A 48 -15.15 20.39 -8.31
CA ASP A 48 -15.27 19.10 -7.63
C ASP A 48 -15.03 19.22 -6.12
N TYR A 49 -15.10 18.08 -5.42
CA TYR A 49 -14.80 17.95 -4.00
C TYR A 49 -13.47 17.22 -3.73
N ASN A 50 -12.55 17.25 -4.70
CA ASN A 50 -11.22 16.64 -4.59
C ASN A 50 -10.21 17.73 -4.20
N ASP A 51 -10.28 18.17 -2.94
CA ASP A 51 -9.41 19.24 -2.43
C ASP A 51 -7.94 18.83 -2.32
N LEU A 52 -7.70 17.52 -2.16
CA LEU A 52 -6.39 16.90 -2.03
C LEU A 52 -6.29 15.77 -3.04
N ILE A 53 -5.25 15.80 -3.88
CA ILE A 53 -4.90 14.69 -4.75
C ILE A 53 -3.50 14.29 -4.37
N ASP A 54 -3.37 13.04 -3.93
CA ASP A 54 -2.10 12.57 -3.43
C ASP A 54 -1.59 13.49 -2.29
N GLY A 55 -2.47 13.85 -1.36
CA GLY A 55 -2.16 14.76 -0.24
C GLY A 55 -1.78 16.19 -0.64
N LEU A 56 -1.66 16.49 -1.93
CA LEU A 56 -1.34 17.82 -2.43
C LEU A 56 -2.63 18.64 -2.59
N PRO A 57 -2.64 19.88 -2.10
CA PRO A 57 -3.77 20.77 -2.33
C PRO A 57 -3.97 21.03 -3.82
N THR A 58 -5.23 21.03 -4.24
CA THR A 58 -5.62 21.30 -5.64
C THR A 58 -6.08 22.74 -5.85
N GLY A 59 -6.26 23.51 -4.78
CA GLY A 59 -6.89 24.83 -4.84
C GLY A 59 -6.64 25.71 -3.62
N ALA A 60 -7.47 26.76 -3.51
CA ALA A 60 -7.45 27.69 -2.39
C ALA A 60 -8.88 27.98 -1.92
N VAL A 61 -9.03 28.31 -0.64
CA VAL A 61 -10.30 28.80 -0.10
C VAL A 61 -10.26 30.32 -0.07
N ARG A 62 -11.25 30.95 -0.70
CA ARG A 62 -11.41 32.41 -0.69
C ARG A 62 -12.65 32.80 0.09
N VAL A 63 -12.45 33.71 1.04
CA VAL A 63 -13.53 34.41 1.74
C VAL A 63 -13.60 35.83 1.22
N SER A 64 -14.80 36.34 0.94
CA SER A 64 -15.00 37.71 0.47
C SER A 64 -16.04 38.39 1.34
N PHE A 65 -15.72 39.60 1.82
CA PHE A 65 -16.60 40.38 2.68
C PHE A 65 -17.33 41.43 1.86
N GLY A 66 -18.65 41.47 2.00
CA GLY A 66 -19.51 42.49 1.39
C GLY A 66 -19.78 43.65 2.33
N TYR A 67 -20.43 44.70 1.82
CA TYR A 67 -20.78 45.91 2.57
C TYR A 67 -21.56 45.62 3.88
N MET A 68 -22.42 44.60 3.89
CA MET A 68 -23.25 44.24 5.06
C MET A 68 -22.53 43.35 6.10
N THR A 69 -21.26 43.01 5.86
CA THR A 69 -20.48 42.17 6.80
C THR A 69 -20.26 42.92 8.10
N ARG A 70 -20.61 42.31 9.24
CA ARG A 70 -20.35 42.85 10.57
C ARG A 70 -19.08 42.22 11.15
N LYS A 71 -18.47 42.90 12.13
CA LYS A 71 -17.34 42.34 12.88
C LYS A 71 -17.62 40.92 13.40
N GLN A 72 -18.83 40.70 13.93
CA GLN A 72 -19.26 39.38 14.44
C GLN A 72 -19.24 38.27 13.37
N ASP A 73 -19.44 38.61 12.10
CA ASP A 73 -19.38 37.63 11.00
C ASP A 73 -17.92 37.23 10.71
N VAL A 74 -17.01 38.21 10.79
CA VAL A 74 -15.56 37.98 10.68
C VAL A 74 -15.07 37.15 11.87
N ASP A 75 -15.48 37.50 13.08
CA ASP A 75 -15.12 36.79 14.32
C ASP A 75 -15.54 35.31 14.23
N LYS A 76 -16.73 35.00 13.68
CA LYS A 76 -17.16 33.60 13.46
C LYS A 76 -16.23 32.81 12.53
N ILE A 77 -15.74 33.45 11.46
CA ILE A 77 -14.81 32.81 10.53
C ILE A 77 -13.46 32.56 11.20
N ILE A 78 -12.96 33.54 11.96
CA ILE A 78 -11.71 33.39 12.72
C ILE A 78 -11.86 32.26 13.74
N ASN A 79 -12.94 32.24 14.52
CA ASN A 79 -13.20 31.18 15.50
C ASN A 79 -13.27 29.80 14.83
N MET A 80 -13.91 29.68 13.66
CA MET A 80 -13.91 28.41 12.91
C MET A 80 -12.48 27.98 12.55
N ILE A 81 -11.64 28.90 12.08
CA ILE A 81 -10.24 28.62 11.74
C ILE A 81 -9.47 28.18 12.98
N GLU A 82 -9.63 28.89 14.10
CA GLU A 82 -8.96 28.57 15.36
C GLU A 82 -9.40 27.19 15.89
N GLU A 83 -10.71 26.95 15.99
CA GLU A 83 -11.25 25.71 16.57
C GLU A 83 -11.02 24.47 15.70
N CYS A 84 -10.92 24.65 14.38
CA CYS A 84 -10.79 23.55 13.44
C CYS A 84 -9.35 23.34 12.95
N TYR A 85 -8.63 24.42 12.59
CA TYR A 85 -7.35 24.32 11.87
C TYR A 85 -6.13 24.63 12.74
N LEU A 86 -6.31 25.08 13.99
CA LEU A 86 -5.25 25.04 15.01
C LEU A 86 -5.32 23.78 15.89
N ALA A 87 -6.37 22.97 15.73
CA ALA A 87 -6.52 21.67 16.36
C ALA A 87 -5.86 20.56 15.52
N SER A 88 -5.69 19.38 16.12
CA SER A 88 -5.24 18.20 15.36
C SER A 88 -6.28 17.80 14.31
N PRO A 89 -5.89 17.18 13.18
CA PRO A 89 -6.86 16.72 12.18
C PRO A 89 -7.90 15.75 12.74
N ALA A 90 -7.53 14.92 13.72
CA ALA A 90 -8.46 14.02 14.40
C ALA A 90 -9.57 14.78 15.15
N GLU A 91 -9.19 15.78 15.97
CA GLU A 91 -10.15 16.64 16.67
C GLU A 91 -11.02 17.42 15.67
N ARG A 92 -10.41 17.93 14.59
CA ARG A 92 -11.10 18.64 13.52
C ARG A 92 -12.19 17.78 12.87
N LEU A 93 -11.89 16.52 12.56
CA LEU A 93 -12.86 15.60 11.95
C LEU A 93 -14.02 15.26 12.89
N GLN A 94 -13.78 15.16 14.20
CA GLN A 94 -14.86 14.97 15.19
C GLN A 94 -15.86 16.13 15.21
N ARG A 95 -15.49 17.32 14.74
CA ARG A 95 -16.39 18.47 14.62
C ARG A 95 -17.34 18.36 13.42
N MET A 96 -17.07 17.48 12.44
CA MET A 96 -17.97 17.27 11.30
C MET A 96 -19.21 16.48 11.73
N ASP A 97 -20.21 17.20 12.23
CA ASP A 97 -21.53 16.64 12.50
C ASP A 97 -22.32 16.49 11.20
N ILE A 98 -22.38 15.26 10.66
CA ILE A 98 -23.08 14.92 9.41
C ILE A 98 -24.55 15.37 9.48
N GLY A 99 -25.20 15.29 10.64
CA GLY A 99 -26.59 15.69 10.83
C GLY A 99 -26.83 17.19 10.67
N LYS A 100 -25.79 18.01 10.86
CA LYS A 100 -25.82 19.47 10.66
C LYS A 100 -25.43 19.89 9.23
N LEU A 101 -24.90 18.97 8.42
CA LEU A 101 -24.48 19.29 7.06
C LEU A 101 -25.69 19.44 6.12
N PRO A 102 -25.68 20.43 5.21
CA PRO A 102 -26.61 20.49 4.09
C PRO A 102 -26.54 19.19 3.27
N LYS A 103 -27.67 18.77 2.67
CA LYS A 103 -27.75 17.53 1.85
C LYS A 103 -26.63 17.42 0.80
N ALA A 104 -26.23 18.55 0.20
CA ALA A 104 -25.15 18.60 -0.78
C ALA A 104 -23.77 18.22 -0.23
N LEU A 105 -23.54 18.31 1.09
CA LEU A 105 -22.25 18.04 1.74
C LEU A 105 -22.24 16.76 2.58
N GLN A 106 -23.40 16.10 2.79
CA GLN A 106 -23.51 14.92 3.66
C GLN A 106 -22.69 13.71 3.18
N HIS A 107 -22.38 13.63 1.88
CA HIS A 107 -21.58 12.55 1.30
C HIS A 107 -20.06 12.76 1.45
N ILE A 108 -19.63 13.97 1.80
CA ILE A 108 -18.21 14.35 1.85
C ILE A 108 -17.48 13.67 3.02
N PRO A 109 -18.04 13.59 4.24
CA PRO A 109 -17.36 12.94 5.37
C PRO A 109 -16.90 11.49 5.12
N GLU A 110 -17.65 10.73 4.32
CA GLU A 110 -17.27 9.37 3.91
C GLU A 110 -15.92 9.32 3.17
N ARG A 111 -15.55 10.40 2.49
CA ARG A 111 -14.25 10.50 1.79
C ARG A 111 -13.07 10.64 2.74
N PHE A 112 -13.30 11.01 4.00
CA PHE A 112 -12.25 11.14 5.02
C PHE A 112 -12.03 9.86 5.82
N LYS A 113 -12.89 8.85 5.65
CA LYS A 113 -12.64 7.53 6.26
C LYS A 113 -11.40 6.89 5.65
N PRO A 114 -10.63 6.11 6.43
CA PRO A 114 -9.56 5.29 5.91
C PRO A 114 -10.04 4.43 4.73
N GLN A 115 -9.26 4.41 3.65
CA GLN A 115 -9.56 3.62 2.46
C GLN A 115 -8.47 2.60 2.22
N LEU A 116 -8.85 1.36 1.93
CA LEU A 116 -7.94 0.39 1.35
C LEU A 116 -7.65 0.77 -0.11
N LYS A 117 -6.38 0.95 -0.46
CA LYS A 117 -5.94 1.31 -1.81
C LYS A 117 -5.39 0.13 -2.58
N GLU A 118 -4.59 -0.72 -1.93
CA GLU A 118 -3.94 -1.85 -2.58
C GLU A 118 -3.90 -3.06 -1.65
N ILE A 119 -4.14 -4.23 -2.24
CA ILE A 119 -3.79 -5.53 -1.66
C ILE A 119 -2.63 -6.10 -2.47
N CYS A 120 -1.56 -6.46 -1.78
CA CYS A 120 -0.32 -6.93 -2.36
C CYS A 120 0.05 -8.30 -1.77
N ILE A 121 0.41 -9.21 -2.68
CA ILE A 121 0.84 -10.56 -2.35
C ILE A 121 2.26 -10.72 -2.84
N TYR A 122 3.08 -11.44 -2.09
CA TYR A 122 4.46 -11.73 -2.46
C TYR A 122 4.64 -13.25 -2.51
N PRO A 123 4.22 -13.91 -3.60
CA PRO A 123 4.24 -15.36 -3.67
C PRO A 123 5.64 -15.94 -3.45
N VAL A 124 6.62 -15.38 -4.15
CA VAL A 124 8.03 -15.75 -4.01
C VAL A 124 8.73 -14.77 -3.06
N LYS A 125 9.39 -15.30 -2.03
CA LYS A 125 10.16 -14.52 -1.06
C LYS A 125 11.19 -13.65 -1.80
N SER A 126 11.31 -12.39 -1.38
CA SER A 126 12.23 -11.39 -1.96
C SER A 126 11.95 -10.94 -3.40
N CYS A 127 10.94 -11.50 -4.07
CA CYS A 127 10.51 -11.07 -5.41
C CYS A 127 9.46 -9.94 -5.38
N GLY A 128 9.09 -9.42 -6.54
CA GLY A 128 8.10 -8.35 -6.72
C GLY A 128 6.69 -8.71 -6.23
N ALA A 129 5.85 -7.69 -6.06
CA ALA A 129 4.47 -7.84 -5.63
C ALA A 129 3.57 -8.31 -6.78
N PHE A 130 2.60 -9.15 -6.45
CA PHE A 130 1.39 -9.39 -7.22
C PHE A 130 0.27 -8.52 -6.63
N LYS A 131 -0.16 -7.49 -7.37
CA LYS A 131 -1.20 -6.54 -6.93
C LYS A 131 -2.59 -7.05 -7.32
N ILE A 132 -3.50 -7.10 -6.35
CA ILE A 132 -4.86 -7.60 -6.55
C ILE A 132 -5.77 -6.48 -7.02
N THR A 133 -6.67 -6.79 -7.96
CA THR A 133 -7.60 -5.82 -8.56
C THR A 133 -9.03 -5.96 -8.03
N ASP A 134 -9.38 -7.13 -7.50
CA ASP A 134 -10.73 -7.48 -7.05
C ASP A 134 -10.73 -7.98 -5.59
N SER A 135 -10.51 -9.28 -5.38
CA SER A 135 -10.60 -9.94 -4.08
C SER A 135 -9.56 -11.06 -4.01
N TRP A 136 -9.15 -11.41 -2.79
CA TRP A 136 -8.21 -12.52 -2.61
C TRP A 136 -8.56 -13.38 -1.40
N PRO A 137 -8.40 -14.72 -1.48
CA PRO A 137 -8.70 -15.59 -0.36
C PRO A 137 -7.76 -15.39 0.82
N LEU A 138 -8.34 -15.40 2.02
CA LEU A 138 -7.62 -15.46 3.28
C LEU A 138 -7.47 -16.90 3.75
N THR A 139 -6.38 -17.15 4.45
CA THR A 139 -6.03 -18.44 5.07
C THR A 139 -5.64 -18.19 6.53
N THR A 140 -5.46 -19.26 7.30
CA THR A 140 -4.99 -19.17 8.70
C THR A 140 -3.60 -18.51 8.83
N THR A 141 -2.83 -18.47 7.74
CA THR A 141 -1.45 -17.97 7.73
C THR A 141 -1.28 -16.62 7.02
N GLY A 142 -2.35 -16.04 6.49
CA GLY A 142 -2.32 -14.80 5.69
C GLY A 142 -3.10 -14.91 4.38
N PHE A 143 -2.78 -14.09 3.38
CA PHE A 143 -3.34 -14.25 2.04
C PHE A 143 -2.90 -15.59 1.43
N LEU A 144 -3.81 -16.25 0.70
CA LEU A 144 -3.50 -17.49 -0.01
C LEU A 144 -2.29 -17.26 -0.94
N TYR A 145 -1.34 -18.20 -0.92
CA TYR A 145 -0.09 -18.14 -1.70
C TYR A 145 0.92 -17.07 -1.30
N ASP A 146 0.65 -16.27 -0.26
CA ASP A 146 1.60 -15.26 0.20
C ASP A 146 2.81 -15.90 0.89
N ARG A 147 4.02 -15.60 0.39
CA ARG A 147 5.30 -16.13 0.88
C ARG A 147 5.33 -17.67 0.89
N GLY A 148 4.68 -18.29 -0.11
CA GLY A 148 4.64 -19.75 -0.29
C GLY A 148 5.87 -20.35 -0.98
N TRP A 149 6.71 -19.52 -1.61
CA TRP A 149 7.90 -19.99 -2.34
C TRP A 149 9.15 -19.21 -1.95
N MET A 150 10.31 -19.82 -2.16
CA MET A 150 11.61 -19.16 -2.05
C MET A 150 12.60 -19.70 -3.08
N ILE A 151 13.55 -18.84 -3.45
CA ILE A 151 14.66 -19.22 -4.33
C ILE A 151 15.83 -19.61 -3.45
N VAL A 152 16.44 -20.76 -3.73
CA VAL A 152 17.64 -21.26 -3.05
C VAL A 152 18.79 -21.42 -4.03
N ASP A 153 20.01 -21.32 -3.51
CA ASP A 153 21.23 -21.63 -4.28
C ASP A 153 21.55 -23.13 -4.28
N ALA A 154 22.66 -23.50 -4.93
CA ALA A 154 23.12 -24.88 -5.03
C ALA A 154 23.48 -25.53 -3.68
N SER A 155 23.65 -24.73 -2.62
CA SER A 155 23.85 -25.22 -1.25
C SER A 155 22.55 -25.38 -0.46
N GLY A 156 21.40 -25.09 -1.09
CA GLY A 156 20.08 -25.15 -0.46
C GLY A 156 19.79 -23.95 0.45
N MET A 157 20.56 -22.86 0.33
CA MET A 157 20.40 -21.65 1.13
C MET A 157 19.48 -20.66 0.44
N ALA A 158 18.48 -20.14 1.17
CA ALA A 158 17.56 -19.14 0.64
C ALA A 158 18.26 -17.83 0.25
N ILE A 159 18.06 -17.39 -0.99
CA ILE A 159 18.58 -16.12 -1.49
C ILE A 159 17.64 -14.99 -1.07
N THR A 160 18.24 -13.91 -0.55
CA THR A 160 17.49 -12.73 -0.11
C THR A 160 17.77 -11.53 -1.01
N GLN A 161 16.83 -10.59 -1.05
CA GLN A 161 16.97 -9.33 -1.80
C GLN A 161 18.20 -8.49 -1.37
N LYS A 162 18.67 -8.66 -0.12
CA LYS A 162 19.89 -7.98 0.38
C LYS A 162 21.16 -8.50 -0.32
N HIS A 163 21.17 -9.77 -0.68
CA HIS A 163 22.29 -10.39 -1.38
C HIS A 163 22.16 -10.23 -2.90
N GLN A 164 20.96 -10.46 -3.44
CA GLN A 164 20.67 -10.30 -4.87
C GLN A 164 19.49 -9.35 -5.06
N ASN A 165 19.78 -8.08 -5.33
CA ASN A 165 18.76 -7.05 -5.48
C ASN A 165 17.85 -7.26 -6.70
N ARG A 166 18.35 -7.92 -7.76
CA ARG A 166 17.58 -8.22 -8.98
C ARG A 166 16.38 -9.12 -8.73
N LEU A 167 16.29 -9.78 -7.58
CA LEU A 167 15.10 -10.54 -7.17
C LEU A 167 13.82 -9.72 -7.25
N CYS A 168 13.84 -8.42 -6.93
CA CYS A 168 12.63 -7.60 -7.00
C CYS A 168 12.12 -7.33 -8.42
N LEU A 169 12.94 -7.59 -9.45
CA LEU A 169 12.54 -7.50 -10.85
C LEU A 169 11.77 -8.74 -11.33
N ILE A 170 11.90 -9.86 -10.62
CA ILE A 170 11.05 -11.04 -10.84
C ILE A 170 9.66 -10.73 -10.32
N LYS A 171 8.65 -10.74 -11.20
CA LYS A 171 7.26 -10.43 -10.88
C LYS A 171 6.39 -11.68 -11.01
N PRO A 172 5.92 -12.25 -9.89
CA PRO A 172 4.95 -13.35 -9.89
C PRO A 172 3.55 -12.84 -10.22
N THR A 173 2.80 -13.62 -10.99
CA THR A 173 1.36 -13.42 -11.27
C THR A 173 0.64 -14.74 -11.10
N ILE A 174 -0.41 -14.80 -10.27
CA ILE A 174 -1.13 -16.03 -9.99
C ILE A 174 -2.42 -16.08 -10.83
N TYR A 175 -2.60 -17.18 -11.56
CA TYR A 175 -3.83 -17.47 -12.29
C TYR A 175 -4.54 -18.67 -11.65
N SER A 176 -5.34 -18.40 -10.61
CA SER A 176 -6.01 -19.45 -9.83
C SER A 176 -6.85 -20.41 -10.66
N HIS A 177 -7.56 -19.90 -11.68
CA HIS A 177 -8.39 -20.70 -12.60
C HIS A 177 -7.59 -21.66 -13.51
N LYS A 178 -6.29 -21.39 -13.71
CA LYS A 178 -5.37 -22.24 -14.48
C LYS A 178 -4.46 -23.08 -13.58
N GLU A 179 -4.54 -22.89 -12.26
CA GLU A 179 -3.65 -23.52 -11.28
C GLU A 179 -2.15 -23.27 -11.55
N ILE A 180 -1.79 -22.09 -12.08
CA ILE A 180 -0.41 -21.71 -12.37
C ILE A 180 -0.04 -20.36 -11.75
N MET A 181 1.25 -20.22 -11.42
CA MET A 181 1.92 -18.95 -11.18
C MET A 181 2.88 -18.68 -12.33
N GLU A 182 2.72 -17.55 -13.01
CA GLU A 182 3.65 -17.07 -14.02
C GLU A 182 4.72 -16.20 -13.36
N LEU A 183 5.99 -16.47 -13.64
CA LEU A 183 7.12 -15.62 -13.26
C LEU A 183 7.60 -14.86 -14.48
N SER A 184 7.62 -13.54 -14.38
CA SER A 184 8.12 -12.64 -15.42
C SER A 184 9.36 -11.88 -14.96
N PHE A 185 10.23 -11.54 -15.90
CA PHE A 185 11.44 -10.76 -15.71
C PHE A 185 11.65 -9.88 -16.94
N THR A 186 12.22 -8.69 -16.78
CA THR A 186 12.37 -7.71 -17.86
C THR A 186 13.12 -8.31 -19.06
N ASP A 187 12.57 -8.11 -20.26
CA ASP A 187 13.12 -8.56 -21.54
C ASP A 187 13.34 -10.08 -21.67
N MET A 188 12.65 -10.89 -20.86
CA MET A 188 12.70 -12.35 -20.93
C MET A 188 11.32 -12.96 -21.12
N LYS A 189 11.26 -14.12 -21.78
CA LYS A 189 10.03 -14.92 -21.85
C LYS A 189 9.71 -15.45 -20.45
N SER A 190 8.46 -15.30 -20.02
CA SER A 190 7.99 -15.76 -18.71
C SER A 190 7.99 -17.30 -18.60
N VAL A 191 8.07 -17.81 -17.38
CA VAL A 191 8.00 -19.24 -17.05
C VAL A 191 6.78 -19.53 -16.17
N ASN A 192 6.17 -20.70 -16.32
CA ASN A 192 5.02 -21.12 -15.52
C ASN A 192 5.44 -22.10 -14.44
N VAL A 193 4.89 -21.92 -13.25
CA VAL A 193 5.05 -22.78 -12.07
C VAL A 193 3.69 -23.35 -11.73
N SER A 194 3.56 -24.68 -11.61
CA SER A 194 2.31 -25.28 -11.17
C SER A 194 2.03 -24.96 -9.70
N LEU A 195 0.80 -24.54 -9.39
CA LEU A 195 0.36 -24.35 -8.01
C LEU A 195 0.11 -25.70 -7.33
N ASN A 196 -0.23 -26.75 -8.08
CA ASN A 196 -0.50 -28.09 -7.60
C ASN A 196 0.69 -29.01 -7.89
N ILE A 197 1.75 -28.87 -7.10
CA ILE A 197 2.87 -29.83 -7.13
C ILE A 197 2.35 -31.14 -6.54
N LYS A 198 2.31 -32.19 -7.37
CA LYS A 198 1.89 -33.52 -6.96
C LYS A 198 2.87 -34.02 -5.89
N LYS A 199 2.34 -34.53 -4.79
CA LYS A 199 3.11 -35.16 -3.71
C LYS A 199 3.68 -36.49 -4.20
N GLU A 200 4.73 -36.46 -4.99
CA GLU A 200 5.55 -37.66 -5.18
C GLU A 200 6.60 -37.70 -4.06
N PRO A 201 6.72 -38.82 -3.32
CA PRO A 201 7.53 -38.90 -2.09
C PRO A 201 9.05 -38.74 -2.31
N ILE A 202 9.51 -38.48 -3.53
CA ILE A 202 10.93 -38.45 -3.93
C ILE A 202 11.47 -37.02 -4.06
N ASP A 203 10.59 -35.99 -4.20
CA ASP A 203 10.99 -34.60 -4.49
C ASP A 203 11.01 -33.65 -3.27
N GLU A 204 10.89 -34.18 -2.05
CA GLU A 204 11.01 -33.37 -0.84
C GLU A 204 12.47 -32.98 -0.58
N THR A 205 12.80 -31.72 -0.82
CA THR A 205 14.11 -31.16 -0.51
C THR A 205 14.05 -30.41 0.81
N SER A 206 14.91 -30.79 1.76
CA SER A 206 15.10 -30.04 3.00
C SER A 206 16.02 -28.85 2.74
N THR A 207 15.58 -27.64 3.07
CA THR A 207 16.35 -26.40 2.83
C THR A 207 16.49 -25.58 4.11
N PHE A 208 17.53 -24.74 4.18
CA PHE A 208 17.78 -23.93 5.37
C PHE A 208 17.34 -22.48 5.13
N LEU A 209 16.48 -21.98 6.02
CA LEU A 209 16.08 -20.59 6.05
C LEU A 209 17.07 -19.80 6.90
N CYS A 210 17.86 -18.94 6.27
CA CYS A 210 18.79 -18.05 6.98
C CYS A 210 18.17 -16.66 7.12
N GLN A 211 17.53 -16.39 8.26
CA GLN A 211 17.03 -15.04 8.57
C GLN A 211 18.11 -14.15 9.22
N SER A 212 19.16 -14.75 9.79
CA SER A 212 20.37 -14.08 10.28
C SER A 212 21.50 -15.11 10.44
N LYS A 213 22.75 -14.66 10.68
CA LYS A 213 23.92 -15.54 10.94
C LYS A 213 23.74 -16.58 12.07
N ILE A 214 22.64 -16.53 12.84
CA ILE A 214 22.44 -17.31 14.07
C ILE A 214 21.12 -18.13 14.05
N CYS A 215 20.27 -18.01 13.02
CA CYS A 215 18.97 -18.68 12.99
C CYS A 215 18.82 -19.54 11.73
N ASN A 216 18.98 -20.87 11.89
CA ASN A 216 18.82 -21.89 10.84
C ASN A 216 17.49 -22.63 11.04
N ASP A 217 16.38 -22.01 10.66
CA ASP A 217 15.11 -22.72 10.63
C ASP A 217 15.10 -23.66 9.41
N LEU A 218 14.90 -24.96 9.64
CA LEU A 218 14.77 -25.91 8.54
C LEU A 218 13.37 -25.78 7.94
N VAL A 219 13.31 -25.53 6.64
CA VAL A 219 12.05 -25.51 5.87
C VAL A 219 12.15 -26.58 4.80
N SER A 220 11.24 -27.55 4.84
CA SER A 220 11.06 -28.52 3.76
C SER A 220 10.12 -27.96 2.70
N GLY A 221 10.41 -28.31 1.44
CA GLY A 221 9.57 -27.92 0.33
C GLY A 221 9.80 -28.76 -0.90
N TYR A 222 8.95 -28.54 -1.90
CA TYR A 222 8.98 -29.23 -3.18
C TYR A 222 9.70 -28.39 -4.22
N ASP A 223 10.59 -28.99 -5.00
CA ASP A 223 11.22 -28.34 -6.14
C ASP A 223 10.18 -28.08 -7.24
N CYS A 224 10.22 -26.90 -7.84
CA CYS A 224 9.33 -26.50 -8.93
C CYS A 224 9.85 -26.90 -10.32
N GLY A 225 10.96 -27.64 -10.40
CA GLY A 225 11.44 -28.30 -11.60
C GLY A 225 12.53 -27.55 -12.37
N ASP A 226 13.17 -28.27 -13.29
CA ASP A 226 14.38 -27.81 -13.99
C ASP A 226 14.12 -26.60 -14.92
N GLU A 227 12.94 -26.50 -15.54
CA GLU A 227 12.60 -25.36 -16.40
C GLU A 227 12.65 -24.04 -15.62
N VAL A 228 12.08 -24.03 -14.42
CA VAL A 228 12.07 -22.86 -13.52
C VAL A 228 13.48 -22.59 -13.00
N ALA A 229 14.24 -23.63 -12.68
CA ALA A 229 15.63 -23.53 -12.24
C ALA A 229 16.51 -22.84 -13.29
N TYR A 230 16.45 -23.29 -14.55
CA TYR A 230 17.19 -22.69 -15.65
C TYR A 230 16.77 -21.23 -15.89
N TRP A 231 15.46 -20.97 -15.88
CA TRP A 231 14.95 -19.61 -16.05
C TRP A 231 15.47 -18.67 -14.95
N LEU A 232 15.45 -19.09 -13.68
CA LEU A 232 15.97 -18.30 -12.57
C LEU A 232 17.48 -18.04 -12.71
N SER A 233 18.23 -19.07 -13.11
CA SER A 233 19.66 -18.96 -13.33
C SER A 233 20.01 -17.95 -14.43
N ASP A 234 19.26 -17.96 -15.53
CA ASP A 234 19.41 -16.99 -16.62
C ASP A 234 19.02 -15.57 -16.17
N CYS A 235 17.87 -15.42 -15.49
CA CYS A 235 17.40 -14.12 -15.00
C CYS A 235 18.41 -13.46 -14.06
N LEU A 236 18.99 -14.23 -13.13
CA LEU A 236 19.87 -13.70 -12.09
C LEU A 236 21.35 -13.77 -12.46
N GLY A 237 21.71 -14.45 -13.54
CA GLY A 237 23.10 -14.66 -13.96
C GLY A 237 23.89 -15.53 -12.99
N MET A 238 23.22 -16.46 -12.31
CA MET A 238 23.79 -17.30 -11.25
C MET A 238 23.38 -18.76 -11.47
N PRO A 239 24.31 -19.71 -11.62
CA PRO A 239 23.96 -21.10 -11.85
C PRO A 239 23.45 -21.79 -10.56
N GLY A 240 22.70 -22.89 -10.74
CA GLY A 240 22.32 -23.78 -9.65
C GLY A 240 21.21 -23.25 -8.74
N LEU A 241 20.36 -22.36 -9.26
CA LEU A 241 19.22 -21.85 -8.52
C LEU A 241 18.04 -22.81 -8.60
N ARG A 242 17.29 -22.94 -7.51
CA ARG A 242 16.04 -23.72 -7.47
C ARG A 242 14.93 -22.89 -6.86
N LEU A 243 13.71 -23.05 -7.35
CA LEU A 243 12.51 -22.52 -6.72
C LEU A 243 11.87 -23.61 -5.87
N ILE A 244 11.71 -23.33 -4.59
CA ILE A 244 11.17 -24.28 -3.62
C ILE A 244 9.81 -23.77 -3.14
N LYS A 245 8.78 -24.60 -3.29
CA LYS A 245 7.47 -24.37 -2.70
C LYS A 245 7.44 -24.93 -1.28
N GLN A 246 7.15 -24.09 -0.30
CA GLN A 246 7.07 -24.51 1.10
C GLN A 246 6.03 -25.63 1.29
N SER A 247 6.41 -26.69 2.01
CA SER A 247 5.46 -27.69 2.51
C SER A 247 4.80 -27.18 3.80
N VAL A 248 3.55 -27.59 4.04
CA VAL A 248 2.72 -27.05 5.14
C VAL A 248 3.29 -27.41 6.53
N GLU A 249 4.14 -28.43 6.63
CA GLU A 249 4.71 -28.89 7.90
C GLU A 249 6.04 -28.18 8.21
N ARG A 250 5.99 -27.10 9.00
CA ARG A 250 7.21 -26.62 9.69
C ARG A 250 7.41 -27.41 10.98
N LEU A 251 8.46 -28.23 11.02
CA LEU A 251 9.03 -28.74 12.26
C LEU A 251 9.93 -27.68 12.89
N SER A 252 9.40 -26.90 13.84
CA SER A 252 10.24 -26.09 14.71
C SER A 252 11.05 -27.00 15.65
N GLN A 253 12.37 -26.75 15.79
CA GLN A 253 13.22 -27.44 16.78
C GLN A 253 12.76 -27.22 18.25
N LEU A 254 11.77 -26.35 18.49
CA LEU A 254 11.19 -26.06 19.81
C LEU A 254 9.79 -26.65 20.03
N GLY A 255 9.32 -27.57 19.17
CA GLY A 255 8.07 -28.33 19.42
C GLY A 255 6.78 -27.52 19.34
N ALA A 256 6.83 -26.26 18.88
CA ALA A 256 5.65 -25.47 18.58
C ALA A 256 5.46 -25.38 17.06
N THR A 257 4.44 -26.07 16.53
CA THR A 257 3.92 -25.89 15.17
C THR A 257 3.43 -24.46 15.03
N ARG A 258 4.23 -23.59 14.42
CA ARG A 258 3.80 -22.27 13.99
C ARG A 258 3.40 -22.36 12.53
N ASP A 259 2.08 -22.31 12.29
CA ASP A 259 1.48 -22.15 10.95
C ASP A 259 1.76 -20.74 10.44
N ILE A 260 3.03 -20.44 10.13
CA ILE A 260 3.43 -19.15 9.59
C ILE A 260 4.16 -19.44 8.28
N ALA A 261 3.68 -18.83 7.19
CA ALA A 261 4.34 -18.82 5.87
C ALA A 261 5.77 -18.23 5.98
N LEU A 262 6.54 -18.09 4.88
CA LEU A 262 7.91 -17.55 4.89
C LEU A 262 8.01 -16.04 5.24
N THR A 263 7.09 -15.52 6.06
CA THR A 263 7.09 -14.16 6.59
C THR A 263 8.16 -13.97 7.67
N ASN A 264 8.63 -12.73 7.81
CA ASN A 264 9.75 -12.42 8.70
C ASN A 264 9.30 -12.22 10.16
N GLN A 265 8.15 -11.60 10.42
CA GLN A 265 7.72 -11.22 11.78
C GLN A 265 6.20 -11.25 12.01
N ALA A 266 5.38 -10.96 10.99
CA ALA A 266 3.92 -10.90 11.09
C ALA A 266 3.24 -11.52 9.84
N GLN A 267 1.94 -11.83 9.96
CA GLN A 267 1.13 -12.39 8.85
C GLN A 267 0.86 -11.34 7.76
N PHE A 268 0.54 -10.11 8.17
CA PHE A 268 0.33 -8.98 7.28
C PHE A 268 1.23 -7.82 7.68
N LEU A 269 1.59 -7.02 6.69
CA LEU A 269 2.17 -5.69 6.89
C LEU A 269 1.17 -4.66 6.35
N LEU A 270 0.71 -3.77 7.22
CA LEU A 270 -0.12 -2.62 6.88
C LEU A 270 0.77 -1.39 6.78
N ILE A 271 0.59 -0.57 5.74
CA ILE A 271 1.17 0.76 5.67
C ILE A 271 0.13 1.77 5.24
N ASN A 272 0.30 3.01 5.70
CA ASN A 272 -0.48 4.14 5.25
C ASN A 272 0.29 4.92 4.19
N ARG A 273 -0.30 5.08 3.01
CA ARG A 273 0.26 5.85 1.90
C ARG A 273 0.56 7.29 2.30
N THR A 274 -0.25 7.88 3.20
CA THR A 274 -0.03 9.23 3.75
C THR A 274 1.23 9.29 4.61
N SER A 275 1.53 8.25 5.39
CA SER A 275 2.79 8.11 6.14
C SER A 275 4.00 8.00 5.22
N VAL A 276 3.89 7.21 4.14
CA VAL A 276 4.98 7.07 3.17
C VAL A 276 5.25 8.40 2.48
N ARG A 277 4.20 9.16 2.12
CA ARG A 277 4.33 10.51 1.55
C ARG A 277 5.06 11.46 2.50
N TRP A 278 4.61 11.52 3.75
CA TRP A 278 5.29 12.31 4.79
C TRP A 278 6.77 11.93 4.92
N LEU A 279 7.10 10.63 4.86
CA LEU A 279 8.49 10.18 4.88
C LEU A 279 9.26 10.66 3.65
N THR A 280 8.69 10.56 2.45
CA THR A 280 9.36 11.01 1.21
C THR A 280 9.70 12.50 1.24
N GLU A 281 8.89 13.33 1.91
CA GLU A 281 9.20 14.76 2.08
C GLU A 281 10.40 15.01 3.00
N LYS A 282 10.73 14.07 3.90
CA LYS A 282 11.92 14.14 4.76
C LYS A 282 13.20 13.66 4.07
N ILE A 283 13.07 12.96 2.94
CA ILE A 283 14.20 12.45 2.18
C ILE A 283 14.61 13.51 1.16
N SER A 284 15.79 14.11 1.37
CA SER A 284 16.31 15.18 0.51
C SER A 284 16.99 14.67 -0.76
N THR A 285 17.34 13.38 -0.83
CA THR A 285 18.08 12.73 -1.91
C THR A 285 17.20 11.75 -2.69
N GLU A 286 17.48 11.52 -3.97
CA GLU A 286 16.83 10.46 -4.78
C GLU A 286 15.29 10.48 -4.76
N LYS A 287 14.70 11.54 -5.33
CA LYS A 287 13.25 11.63 -5.51
C LYS A 287 12.78 10.59 -6.52
N GLU A 288 11.80 9.79 -6.14
CA GLU A 288 11.09 8.85 -7.01
C GLU A 288 9.57 9.03 -6.85
N PRO A 289 8.76 8.52 -7.79
CA PRO A 289 7.32 8.49 -7.64
C PRO A 289 6.90 7.76 -6.35
N LEU A 290 5.92 8.31 -5.63
CA LEU A 290 5.45 7.76 -4.34
C LEU A 290 5.11 6.26 -4.42
N VAL A 291 4.49 5.83 -5.52
CA VAL A 291 4.11 4.42 -5.74
C VAL A 291 5.32 3.48 -5.65
N HIS A 292 6.49 3.90 -6.13
CA HIS A 292 7.72 3.11 -6.03
C HIS A 292 8.19 3.02 -4.58
N THR A 293 8.14 4.12 -3.84
CA THR A 293 8.52 4.12 -2.42
C THR A 293 7.57 3.25 -1.59
N VAL A 294 6.26 3.30 -1.87
CA VAL A 294 5.25 2.41 -1.25
C VAL A 294 5.62 0.94 -1.48
N ASP A 295 5.96 0.56 -2.72
CA ASP A 295 6.34 -0.82 -3.06
C ASP A 295 7.59 -1.31 -2.31
N ARG A 296 8.52 -0.41 -1.93
CA ARG A 296 9.74 -0.76 -1.18
C ARG A 296 9.46 -1.27 0.23
N PHE A 297 8.35 -0.87 0.86
CA PHE A 297 7.95 -1.37 2.18
C PHE A 297 7.45 -2.82 2.13
N ARG A 298 7.07 -3.30 0.96
CA ARG A 298 6.56 -4.66 0.73
C ARG A 298 5.34 -5.00 1.59
N ALA A 299 4.47 -4.02 1.80
CA ALA A 299 3.24 -4.17 2.58
C ALA A 299 2.22 -5.06 1.87
N ASN A 300 1.41 -5.78 2.64
CA ASN A 300 0.30 -6.56 2.12
C ASN A 300 -0.96 -5.71 1.95
N LEU A 301 -1.18 -4.77 2.86
CA LEU A 301 -2.31 -3.86 2.87
C LEU A 301 -1.76 -2.43 2.79
N VAL A 302 -2.14 -1.70 1.76
CA VAL A 302 -1.85 -0.27 1.63
C VAL A 302 -3.15 0.48 1.83
N ILE A 303 -3.25 1.21 2.94
CA ILE A 303 -4.37 2.09 3.23
C ILE A 303 -3.98 3.54 2.96
N GLU A 304 -4.96 4.42 2.88
CA GLU A 304 -4.77 5.86 2.90
C GLU A 304 -5.69 6.46 3.96
N THR A 305 -5.09 7.14 4.94
CA THR A 305 -5.82 7.91 5.96
C THR A 305 -5.53 9.40 5.79
N GLN A 306 -6.21 10.25 6.57
CA GLN A 306 -6.03 11.70 6.48
C GLN A 306 -4.69 12.16 7.06
N THR A 307 -4.16 11.44 8.05
CA THR A 307 -2.95 11.85 8.75
C THR A 307 -1.83 10.83 8.65
N PRO A 308 -0.56 11.26 8.56
CA PRO A 308 0.55 10.33 8.62
C PRO A 308 0.64 9.70 10.02
N LEU A 309 1.04 8.45 10.06
CA LEU A 309 1.30 7.61 11.25
C LEU A 309 0.06 7.24 12.07
N GLU A 310 -1.14 7.52 11.56
CA GLU A 310 -2.42 7.16 12.20
C GLU A 310 -2.56 5.65 12.44
N GLU A 311 -2.01 4.85 11.53
CA GLU A 311 -2.01 3.38 11.58
C GLU A 311 -1.28 2.80 12.79
N ILE A 312 -0.41 3.58 13.45
CA ILE A 312 0.29 3.14 14.67
C ILE A 312 -0.68 2.93 15.84
N GLY A 313 -1.78 3.70 15.86
CA GLY A 313 -2.79 3.62 16.91
C GLY A 313 -3.88 2.57 16.67
N PHE A 314 -3.82 1.81 15.56
CA PHE A 314 -4.86 0.85 15.24
C PHE A 314 -4.68 -0.43 16.07
N GLU A 315 -5.69 -0.76 16.88
CA GLU A 315 -5.75 -2.02 17.62
C GLU A 315 -6.51 -3.12 16.85
N THR A 316 -7.49 -2.71 16.03
CA THR A 316 -8.34 -3.59 15.22
C THR A 316 -8.59 -2.96 13.86
N LEU A 317 -8.60 -3.75 12.80
CA LEU A 317 -8.89 -3.26 11.45
C LEU A 317 -9.99 -4.09 10.80
N ILE A 318 -11.07 -3.44 10.35
CA ILE A 318 -12.15 -4.10 9.62
C ILE A 318 -12.14 -3.61 8.17
N ILE A 319 -12.03 -4.55 7.23
CA ILE A 319 -12.09 -4.30 5.79
C ILE A 319 -13.21 -5.15 5.21
N GLY A 320 -14.27 -4.51 4.72
CA GLY A 320 -15.50 -5.21 4.33
C GLY A 320 -16.09 -5.93 5.54
N ASP A 321 -16.27 -7.25 5.43
CA ASP A 321 -16.81 -8.10 6.48
C ASP A 321 -15.71 -8.88 7.26
N THR A 322 -14.43 -8.53 7.06
CA THR A 322 -13.30 -9.22 7.68
C THR A 322 -12.59 -8.35 8.70
N GLU A 323 -12.32 -8.92 9.87
CA GLU A 323 -11.52 -8.33 10.94
C GLU A 323 -10.08 -8.86 10.89
N PHE A 324 -9.11 -7.96 11.04
CA PHE A 324 -7.66 -8.18 11.06
C PHE A 324 -7.08 -7.69 12.39
#